data_AF-A0A4Y9ZT97-F1
#
_entry.id   AF-A0A4Y9ZT97-F1
#
_cell.length_a   1.000
_cell.length_b   1.000
_cell.length_c   1.000
_cell.angle_alpha   90.00
_cell.angle_beta   90.00
_cell.angle_gamma   90.00
#
_symmetry.space_group_name_H-M   'P 1'
#
loop_
_entity.id
_entity.type
_entity.pdbx_description
1 polymer ?
#
loop_
_entity_poly.entity_id
_entity_poly.type
_entity_poly.pdbx_seq_one_letter_code
_entity_poly.pdbx_strand_id
1 'polypeptide(L)'
;MENIKVLSQNTIGQLRLTIPGGGPAITVALPRLAVPQNLVVPFGKQEPVSSNWQKPSALAGEPGILTLSATLGKRIGGGRTGVIFPLEGIELLPHPSQDVQLPSFVIKVGRPNRCAAILREAWFYEKLELLQGVAIPRYYGWFETELLEDSAEYTWKHENLTMTENLLDQTVVDQELSNSVHPHKWLRTRCYNPDIFSCLLLERLGEVLPRGQEKWQETNAQAIHKWCVEDMELAVYPEAEEPEPSFEVQDPRTLLNNTLA
;
A
#
# COMPACT_ATOMS: atom_id res chain seq x y z
N MET A 1 -24.88 24.75 1.30
CA MET A 1 -24.15 23.56 0.80
C MET A 1 -23.61 22.87 2.04
N GLU A 2 -24.12 21.69 2.37
CA GLU A 2 -23.59 20.92 3.50
C GLU A 2 -22.18 20.43 3.14
N ASN A 3 -21.23 20.60 4.07
CA ASN A 3 -19.86 20.13 3.89
C ASN A 3 -19.86 18.61 4.05
N ILE A 4 -20.02 17.88 2.93
CA ILE A 4 -19.88 16.43 2.92
C ILE A 4 -18.43 16.10 3.30
N LYS A 5 -18.26 15.38 4.41
CA LYS A 5 -16.93 14.91 4.83
C LYS A 5 -16.63 13.57 4.18
N VAL A 6 -15.49 13.50 3.52
CA VAL A 6 -14.91 12.26 3.02
C VAL A 6 -14.24 11.52 4.17
N LEU A 7 -14.37 10.20 4.20
CA LEU A 7 -13.69 9.36 5.19
C LEU A 7 -12.17 9.52 5.09
N SER A 8 -11.52 9.83 6.21
CA SER A 8 -10.05 9.88 6.26
C SER A 8 -9.45 8.47 6.22
N GLN A 9 -8.39 8.28 5.45
CA GLN A 9 -7.79 6.97 5.19
C GLN A 9 -7.16 6.31 6.42
N ASN A 10 -6.86 7.08 7.47
CA ASN A 10 -6.31 6.55 8.72
C ASN A 10 -7.36 6.24 9.81
N THR A 11 -8.66 6.40 9.55
CA THR A 11 -9.68 6.27 10.62
C THR A 11 -10.12 4.84 10.91
N ILE A 12 -9.93 3.92 9.97
CA ILE A 12 -10.31 2.51 10.12
C ILE A 12 -9.16 1.77 10.81
N GLY A 13 -9.41 1.29 12.03
CA GLY A 13 -8.47 0.44 12.78
C GLY A 13 -8.82 -1.03 12.78
N GLN A 14 -10.05 -1.39 12.40
CA GLN A 14 -10.48 -2.78 12.30
C GLN A 14 -11.37 -2.98 11.07
N LEU A 15 -11.24 -4.14 10.44
CA LEU A 15 -12.09 -4.61 9.36
C LEU A 15 -12.82 -5.87 9.84
N ARG A 16 -14.14 -5.92 9.70
CA ARG A 16 -14.97 -7.11 9.92
C ARG A 16 -15.55 -7.56 8.59
N LEU A 17 -15.11 -8.72 8.11
CA LEU A 17 -15.53 -9.27 6.83
C LEU A 17 -16.47 -10.45 7.04
N THR A 18 -17.67 -10.34 6.51
CA THR A 18 -18.59 -11.46 6.37
C THR A 18 -18.36 -12.13 5.02
N ILE A 19 -17.90 -13.38 5.03
CA ILE A 19 -17.63 -14.17 3.83
C ILE A 19 -18.85 -15.05 3.54
N PRO A 20 -19.51 -14.89 2.38
CA PRO A 20 -20.59 -15.78 1.98
C PRO A 20 -20.00 -17.14 1.59
N GLY A 21 -20.35 -18.18 2.35
CA GLY A 21 -19.98 -19.56 2.07
C GLY A 21 -21.15 -20.37 1.48
N GLY A 22 -20.87 -21.59 1.01
CA GLY A 22 -21.91 -22.57 0.68
C GLY A 22 -22.67 -23.11 1.91
N GLY A 23 -22.26 -22.70 3.12
CA GLY A 23 -22.89 -23.00 4.41
C GLY A 23 -23.13 -21.72 5.22
N PRO A 24 -23.01 -21.74 6.57
CA PRO A 24 -23.16 -20.52 7.38
C PRO A 24 -22.12 -19.47 6.99
N ALA A 25 -22.53 -18.19 7.04
CA ALA A 25 -21.63 -17.07 6.77
C ALA A 25 -20.52 -17.03 7.83
N ILE A 26 -19.29 -16.80 7.36
CA ILE A 26 -18.10 -16.76 8.19
C ILE A 26 -17.74 -15.30 8.46
N THR A 27 -17.42 -14.93 9.70
CA THR A 27 -17.05 -13.55 10.03
C THR A 27 -15.62 -13.47 10.53
N VAL A 28 -14.79 -12.72 9.82
CA VAL A 28 -13.37 -12.54 10.16
C VAL A 28 -13.14 -11.11 10.64
N ALA A 29 -12.55 -10.98 11.83
CA ALA A 29 -12.11 -9.69 12.35
C ALA A 29 -10.61 -9.51 12.09
N LEU A 30 -10.24 -8.45 11.39
CA LEU A 30 -8.87 -8.14 11.04
C LEU A 30 -8.48 -6.77 11.61
N PRO A 31 -7.53 -6.69 12.55
CA PRO A 31 -6.96 -5.42 12.96
C PRO A 31 -6.13 -4.80 11.82
N ARG A 32 -6.13 -3.48 11.74
CA ARG A 32 -5.16 -2.74 10.92
C ARG A 32 -3.78 -2.85 11.56
N LEU A 33 -2.77 -3.11 10.75
CA LEU A 33 -1.39 -3.13 11.18
C LEU A 33 -0.62 -1.95 10.56
N ALA A 34 0.31 -1.38 11.31
CA ALA A 34 1.23 -0.36 10.81
C ALA A 34 2.26 -1.00 9.88
N VAL A 35 2.56 -0.36 8.75
CA VAL A 35 3.59 -0.84 7.83
C VAL A 35 4.96 -0.31 8.26
N PRO A 36 5.98 -1.16 8.40
CA PRO A 36 7.32 -0.70 8.77
C PRO A 36 7.90 0.25 7.71
N GLN A 37 8.33 1.46 8.10
CA GLN A 37 8.86 2.44 7.14
C GLN A 37 10.13 1.96 6.41
N ASN A 38 10.92 1.10 7.06
CA ASN A 38 12.14 0.48 6.56
C ASN A 38 11.91 -0.93 5.98
N LEU A 39 10.68 -1.26 5.57
CA LEU A 39 10.34 -2.58 5.05
C LEU A 39 11.20 -2.96 3.83
N VAL A 40 11.40 -2.01 2.91
CA VAL A 40 12.23 -2.16 1.71
C VAL A 40 13.43 -1.25 1.85
N VAL A 41 14.63 -1.85 1.82
CA VAL A 41 15.89 -1.10 1.78
C VAL A 41 16.28 -0.95 0.31
N PRO A 42 16.45 0.28 -0.21
CA PRO A 42 16.93 0.48 -1.57
C PRO A 42 18.25 -0.26 -1.80
N PHE A 43 18.40 -0.89 -2.96
CA PHE A 43 19.67 -1.51 -3.32
C PHE A 43 20.74 -0.45 -3.59
N GLY A 44 21.88 -0.57 -2.92
CA GLY A 44 23.08 0.24 -3.16
C GLY A 44 23.54 1.03 -1.93
N LYS A 45 24.80 1.50 -1.96
CA LYS A 45 25.31 2.51 -1.03
C LYS A 45 24.61 3.83 -1.39
N GLN A 46 23.41 4.07 -0.88
CA GLN A 46 22.88 5.43 -0.92
C GLN A 46 23.78 6.26 -0.01
N GLU A 47 24.47 7.24 -0.60
CA GLU A 47 24.85 8.42 0.18
C GLU A 47 23.59 8.92 0.89
N PRO A 48 23.69 9.36 2.15
CA PRO A 48 22.54 9.79 2.92
C PRO A 48 21.82 10.90 2.15
N VAL A 49 20.79 10.51 1.40
CA VAL A 49 19.88 11.45 0.76
C VAL A 49 19.38 12.30 1.90
N SER A 50 19.71 13.60 1.90
CA SER A 50 19.42 14.49 3.02
C SER A 50 18.01 14.22 3.51
N SER A 51 17.85 13.90 4.80
CA SER A 51 16.63 13.37 5.45
C SER A 51 15.36 14.21 5.27
N ASN A 52 15.45 15.31 4.55
CA ASN A 52 14.46 16.35 4.39
C ASN A 52 13.46 16.03 3.26
N TRP A 53 13.75 15.06 2.39
CA TRP A 53 12.93 14.77 1.19
C TRP A 53 11.79 13.78 1.41
N GLN A 54 11.75 13.07 2.54
CA GLN A 54 10.67 12.12 2.82
C GLN A 54 9.80 12.65 3.96
N LYS A 55 8.75 13.41 3.61
CA LYS A 55 7.66 13.65 4.54
C LYS A 55 7.08 12.30 4.96
N PRO A 56 7.00 11.97 6.27
CA PRO A 56 6.35 10.76 6.73
C PRO A 56 4.92 10.71 6.21
N SER A 57 4.49 9.54 5.74
CA SER A 57 3.10 9.34 5.31
C SER A 57 2.17 9.63 6.49
N ALA A 58 1.06 10.35 6.25
CA ALA A 58 0.04 10.56 7.27
C ALA A 58 -0.73 9.27 7.59
N LEU A 59 -0.56 8.22 6.77
CA LEU A 59 -1.14 6.89 6.95
C LEU A 59 -0.33 5.99 7.88
N ALA A 60 0.94 6.34 8.15
CA ALA A 60 1.85 5.57 9.00
C ALA A 60 1.67 5.83 10.51
N GLY A 61 0.64 6.61 10.89
CA GLY A 61 0.29 6.88 12.28
C GLY A 61 -0.49 5.72 12.93
N GLU A 62 -0.88 5.92 14.19
CA GLU A 62 -1.73 4.96 14.90
C GLU A 62 -3.03 4.70 14.14
N PRO A 63 -3.49 3.44 14.05
CA PRO A 63 -4.78 3.12 13.46
C PRO A 63 -5.90 3.88 14.17
N GLY A 64 -6.87 4.37 13.40
CA GLY A 64 -8.06 4.97 13.97
C GLY A 64 -8.93 3.98 14.75
N ILE A 65 -10.00 4.48 15.35
CA ILE A 65 -10.85 3.67 16.26
C ILE A 65 -12.06 3.04 15.56
N LEU A 66 -12.27 3.32 14.26
CA LEU A 66 -13.45 2.83 13.56
C LEU A 66 -13.25 1.39 13.10
N THR A 67 -14.33 0.63 13.17
CA THR A 67 -14.48 -0.69 12.57
C THR A 67 -15.31 -0.56 11.29
N LEU A 68 -14.77 -0.98 10.15
CA LEU A 68 -15.54 -1.15 8.93
C LEU A 68 -16.08 -2.57 8.88
N SER A 69 -17.40 -2.73 8.89
CA SER A 69 -18.09 -4.00 8.71
C SER A 69 -18.60 -4.10 7.28
N ALA A 70 -18.35 -5.22 6.61
CA ALA A 70 -18.82 -5.43 5.23
C ALA A 70 -18.95 -6.91 4.88
N THR A 71 -19.74 -7.20 3.86
CA THR A 71 -19.84 -8.51 3.24
C THR A 71 -18.92 -8.59 2.02
N LEU A 72 -18.22 -9.70 1.88
CA LEU A 72 -17.36 -9.97 0.73
C LEU A 72 -18.21 -10.34 -0.48
N GLY A 73 -18.16 -9.54 -1.54
CA GLY A 73 -18.87 -9.83 -2.78
C GLY A 73 -18.17 -10.85 -3.67
N LYS A 74 -18.67 -11.03 -4.89
CA LYS A 74 -18.08 -11.98 -5.86
C LYS A 74 -16.71 -11.51 -6.34
N ARG A 75 -15.75 -12.45 -6.51
CA ARG A 75 -14.44 -12.19 -7.11
C ARG A 75 -14.56 -11.41 -8.43
N ILE A 76 -13.86 -10.27 -8.52
CA ILE A 76 -13.84 -9.40 -9.72
C ILE A 76 -12.49 -9.41 -10.45
N GLY A 77 -11.43 -9.90 -9.80
CA GLY A 77 -10.10 -9.94 -10.40
C GLY A 77 -9.13 -10.80 -9.61
N GLY A 78 -7.94 -11.00 -10.15
CA GLY A 78 -6.86 -11.66 -9.43
C GLY A 78 -5.59 -11.70 -10.25
N GLY A 79 -4.47 -11.80 -9.54
CA GLY A 79 -3.14 -11.92 -10.13
C GLY A 79 -2.28 -12.87 -9.32
N ARG A 80 -0.97 -12.72 -9.46
CA ARG A 80 0.03 -13.56 -8.79
C ARG A 80 0.00 -13.41 -7.27
N THR A 81 -0.19 -12.18 -6.76
CA THR A 81 -0.06 -11.88 -5.33
C THR A 81 -1.37 -12.02 -4.55
N GLY A 82 -2.51 -11.80 -5.21
CA GLY A 82 -3.80 -11.75 -4.53
C GLY A 82 -5.00 -11.81 -5.47
N VAL A 83 -6.17 -11.84 -4.84
CA VAL A 83 -7.48 -11.87 -5.48
C VAL A 83 -8.27 -10.64 -5.02
N ILE A 84 -9.04 -10.04 -5.93
CA ILE A 84 -9.81 -8.82 -5.66
C ILE A 84 -11.29 -9.16 -5.51
N PHE A 85 -11.89 -8.62 -4.45
CA PHE A 85 -13.31 -8.74 -4.16
C PHE A 85 -13.90 -7.34 -3.86
N PRO A 86 -15.09 -7.02 -4.34
CA PRO A 86 -15.82 -5.84 -3.90
C PRO A 86 -16.35 -6.05 -2.48
N LEU A 87 -16.56 -4.96 -1.75
CA LEU A 87 -17.26 -4.97 -0.47
C LEU A 87 -18.70 -4.49 -0.65
N GLU A 88 -19.63 -5.20 -0.02
CA GLU A 88 -21.06 -4.96 -0.06
C GLU A 88 -21.60 -4.75 1.36
N GLY A 89 -22.72 -4.05 1.52
CA GLY A 89 -23.33 -3.83 2.84
C GLY A 89 -22.39 -3.16 3.84
N ILE A 90 -21.64 -2.15 3.40
CA ILE A 90 -20.61 -1.48 4.19
C ILE A 90 -21.24 -0.64 5.30
N GLU A 91 -20.74 -0.80 6.52
CA GLU A 91 -21.15 -0.08 7.73
C GLU A 91 -19.91 0.36 8.52
N LEU A 92 -19.96 1.54 9.14
CA LEU A 92 -18.92 2.03 10.05
C LEU A 92 -19.39 2.00 11.50
N LEU A 93 -18.55 1.45 12.38
CA LEU A 93 -18.83 1.30 13.81
C LEU A 93 -17.71 1.92 14.66
N PRO A 94 -18.02 2.66 15.74
CA PRO A 94 -19.34 3.21 16.03
C PRO A 94 -19.80 4.13 14.88
N HIS A 95 -21.12 4.27 14.72
CA HIS A 95 -21.68 5.16 13.71
C HIS A 95 -21.11 6.57 13.93
N PRO A 96 -20.50 7.18 12.89
CA PRO A 96 -19.95 8.52 13.03
C PRO A 96 -21.08 9.50 13.35
N SER A 97 -20.79 10.50 14.18
CA SER A 97 -21.75 11.54 14.59
C SER A 97 -22.14 12.50 13.45
N GLN A 98 -21.51 12.36 12.29
CA GLN A 98 -21.72 13.17 11.10
C GLN A 98 -21.88 12.24 9.89
N ASP A 99 -22.66 12.67 8.91
CA ASP A 99 -22.80 11.95 7.65
C ASP A 99 -21.46 11.98 6.90
N VAL A 100 -20.74 10.85 6.99
CA VAL A 100 -19.51 10.62 6.26
C VAL A 100 -19.85 9.89 4.98
N GLN A 101 -19.46 10.45 3.83
CA GLN A 101 -19.63 9.75 2.57
C GLN A 101 -18.58 8.64 2.46
N LEU A 102 -19.06 7.41 2.34
CA LEU A 102 -18.23 6.24 2.11
C LEU A 102 -18.00 6.05 0.61
N PRO A 103 -16.75 5.88 0.16
CA PRO A 103 -16.51 5.43 -1.20
C PRO A 103 -16.91 3.96 -1.34
N SER A 104 -17.00 3.50 -2.58
CA SER A 104 -17.06 2.06 -2.84
C SER A 104 -15.70 1.44 -2.55
N PHE A 105 -15.68 0.30 -1.86
CA PHE A 105 -14.44 -0.38 -1.50
C PHE A 105 -14.25 -1.69 -2.25
N VAL A 106 -12.99 -2.05 -2.44
CA VAL A 106 -12.55 -3.41 -2.76
C VAL A 106 -11.52 -3.84 -1.73
N ILE A 107 -11.41 -5.15 -1.55
CA ILE A 107 -10.27 -5.73 -0.85
C ILE A 107 -9.42 -6.57 -1.80
N LYS A 108 -8.11 -6.47 -1.61
CA LYS A 108 -7.15 -7.40 -2.19
C LYS A 108 -6.71 -8.37 -1.13
N VAL A 109 -7.11 -9.62 -1.25
CA VAL A 109 -6.71 -10.69 -0.32
C VAL A 109 -5.47 -11.38 -0.88
N GLY A 110 -4.44 -11.51 -0.05
CA GLY A 110 -3.23 -12.23 -0.37
C GLY A 110 -3.48 -13.72 -0.56
N ARG A 111 -2.88 -14.31 -1.58
CA ARG A 111 -2.84 -15.77 -1.73
C ARG A 111 -2.02 -16.41 -0.61
N PRO A 112 -2.20 -17.72 -0.35
CA PRO A 112 -1.28 -18.47 0.51
C PRO A 112 0.18 -18.19 0.11
N ASN A 113 1.07 -18.02 1.10
CA ASN A 113 2.50 -17.72 0.89
C ASN A 113 2.82 -16.41 0.13
N ARG A 114 1.82 -15.54 -0.09
CA ARG A 114 1.97 -14.21 -0.73
C ARG A 114 1.75 -13.03 0.20
N CYS A 115 1.60 -13.26 1.50
CA CYS A 115 1.39 -12.20 2.49
C CYS A 115 2.55 -11.18 2.52
N ALA A 116 3.79 -11.62 2.28
CA ALA A 116 4.93 -10.71 2.15
C ALA A 116 4.83 -9.77 0.92
N ALA A 117 4.16 -10.20 -0.14
CA ALA A 117 3.89 -9.35 -1.30
C ALA A 117 2.80 -8.32 -1.01
N ILE A 118 1.74 -8.72 -0.30
CA ILE A 118 0.71 -7.82 0.20
C ILE A 118 1.31 -6.73 1.10
N LEU A 119 2.19 -7.10 2.02
CA LEU A 119 2.87 -6.15 2.90
C LEU A 119 3.76 -5.16 2.13
N ARG A 120 4.49 -5.61 1.10
CA ARG A 120 5.26 -4.69 0.24
C ARG A 120 4.37 -3.75 -0.55
N GLU A 121 3.25 -4.25 -1.07
CA GLU A 121 2.28 -3.43 -1.77
C GLU A 121 1.67 -2.37 -0.84
N ALA A 122 1.35 -2.73 0.41
CA ALA A 122 0.93 -1.78 1.45
C ALA A 122 1.98 -0.67 1.66
N TRP A 123 3.27 -1.04 1.75
CA TRP A 123 4.36 -0.06 1.87
C TRP A 123 4.43 0.89 0.68
N PHE A 124 4.26 0.38 -0.54
CA PHE A 124 4.22 1.23 -1.73
C PHE A 124 3.05 2.21 -1.68
N TYR A 125 1.86 1.78 -1.25
CA TYR A 125 0.73 2.69 -1.09
C TYR A 125 1.04 3.82 -0.11
N GLU A 126 1.62 3.53 1.06
CA GLU A 126 2.03 4.58 2.01
C GLU A 126 3.08 5.54 1.42
N LYS A 127 4.06 5.03 0.66
CA LYS A 127 5.07 5.87 0.01
C LYS A 127 4.53 6.70 -1.14
N LEU A 128 3.46 6.25 -1.78
CA LEU A 128 2.79 6.92 -2.89
C LEU A 128 1.52 7.65 -2.46
N GLU A 129 1.40 8.03 -1.17
CA GLU A 129 0.22 8.71 -0.62
C GLU A 129 -0.22 9.92 -1.45
N LEU A 130 0.73 10.73 -1.93
CA LEU A 130 0.44 11.92 -2.74
C LEU A 130 -0.20 11.62 -4.11
N LEU A 131 -0.06 10.39 -4.61
CA LEU A 131 -0.65 9.97 -5.89
C LEU A 131 -2.05 9.33 -5.73
N GLN A 132 -2.48 9.10 -4.49
CA GLN A 132 -3.73 8.40 -4.21
C GLN A 132 -4.95 9.28 -4.48
N GLY A 133 -5.95 8.68 -5.12
CA GLY A 133 -7.15 9.38 -5.61
C GLY A 133 -6.94 10.13 -6.93
N VAL A 134 -5.70 10.15 -7.46
CA VAL A 134 -5.37 10.75 -8.76
C VAL A 134 -4.92 9.67 -9.75
N ALA A 135 -3.78 9.03 -9.46
CA ALA A 135 -3.17 8.03 -10.35
C ALA A 135 -3.33 6.60 -9.81
N ILE A 136 -3.48 6.44 -8.49
CA ILE A 136 -3.68 5.15 -7.84
C ILE A 136 -4.87 5.19 -6.87
N PRO A 137 -5.47 4.04 -6.51
CA PRO A 137 -6.55 4.00 -5.53
C PRO A 137 -6.15 4.59 -4.18
N ARG A 138 -7.12 5.19 -3.48
CA ARG A 138 -6.95 5.49 -2.05
C ARG A 138 -6.82 4.19 -1.26
N TYR A 139 -5.81 4.14 -0.41
CA TYR A 139 -5.46 3.03 0.46
C TYR A 139 -5.90 3.33 1.88
N TYR A 140 -6.71 2.45 2.46
CA TYR A 140 -7.32 2.65 3.78
C TYR A 140 -6.68 1.79 4.87
N GLY A 141 -5.64 1.03 4.52
CA GLY A 141 -4.88 0.23 5.48
C GLY A 141 -4.66 -1.19 5.02
N TRP A 142 -3.74 -1.83 5.73
CA TRP A 142 -3.39 -3.23 5.61
C TRP A 142 -3.87 -3.93 6.87
N PHE A 143 -4.60 -5.01 6.65
CA PHE A 143 -5.31 -5.74 7.69
C PHE A 143 -4.85 -7.18 7.69
N GLU A 144 -4.64 -7.73 8.87
CA GLU A 144 -4.08 -9.07 8.99
C GLU A 144 -4.56 -9.77 10.25
N THR A 145 -4.86 -11.07 10.13
CA THR A 145 -5.05 -11.96 11.27
C THR A 145 -4.48 -13.34 10.95
N GLU A 146 -4.07 -14.07 11.98
CA GLU A 146 -3.81 -15.50 11.88
C GLU A 146 -5.15 -16.26 11.83
N LEU A 147 -5.19 -17.30 11.01
CA LEU A 147 -6.30 -18.25 10.94
C LEU A 147 -5.91 -19.51 11.70
N LEU A 148 -6.88 -20.11 12.38
CA LEU A 148 -6.68 -21.42 12.96
C LEU A 148 -6.74 -22.47 11.85
N GLU A 149 -5.83 -23.45 11.91
CA GLU A 149 -5.91 -24.64 11.06
C GLU A 149 -7.28 -25.28 11.20
N ASP A 150 -7.84 -25.80 10.10
CA ASP A 150 -9.18 -26.38 10.01
C ASP A 150 -10.37 -25.44 10.30
N SER A 151 -10.13 -24.14 10.52
CA SER A 151 -11.22 -23.17 10.59
C SER A 151 -11.95 -23.02 9.26
N ALA A 152 -13.20 -22.54 9.31
CA ALA A 152 -13.98 -22.30 8.10
C ALA A 152 -13.33 -21.21 7.23
N GLU A 153 -12.74 -20.21 7.87
CA GLU A 153 -11.94 -19.13 7.28
C GLU A 153 -10.72 -19.69 6.53
N TYR A 154 -9.98 -20.57 7.18
CA TYR A 154 -8.83 -21.25 6.61
C TYR A 154 -9.23 -22.06 5.38
N THR A 155 -10.25 -22.90 5.52
CA THR A 155 -10.80 -23.71 4.42
C THR A 155 -11.22 -22.83 3.24
N TRP A 156 -12.01 -21.79 3.48
CA TRP A 156 -12.44 -20.86 2.43
C TRP A 156 -11.23 -20.23 1.72
N LYS A 157 -10.22 -19.79 2.47
CA LYS A 157 -9.02 -19.16 1.92
C LYS A 157 -8.29 -20.11 0.96
N HIS A 158 -8.11 -21.36 1.37
CA HIS A 158 -7.42 -22.37 0.56
C HIS A 158 -8.21 -22.74 -0.70
N GLU A 159 -9.54 -22.82 -0.62
CA GLU A 159 -10.38 -23.13 -1.78
C GLU A 159 -10.47 -21.98 -2.79
N ASN A 160 -10.49 -20.73 -2.32
CA ASN A 160 -10.79 -19.58 -3.17
C ASN A 160 -9.54 -18.80 -3.64
N LEU A 161 -8.42 -18.92 -2.92
CA LEU A 161 -7.21 -18.13 -3.19
C LEU A 161 -6.02 -18.94 -3.71
N THR A 162 -6.05 -20.27 -3.67
CA THR A 162 -4.94 -21.09 -4.18
C THR A 162 -4.86 -20.98 -5.71
N MET A 163 -3.64 -20.85 -6.26
CA MET A 163 -3.42 -21.07 -7.69
C MET A 163 -3.19 -22.55 -7.91
N THR A 164 -3.75 -23.11 -8.99
CA THR A 164 -3.57 -24.51 -9.37
C THR A 164 -2.11 -24.89 -9.67
N GLU A 165 -1.19 -23.91 -9.76
CA GLU A 165 0.23 -24.09 -10.11
C GLU A 165 1.15 -23.92 -8.88
N ASN A 166 1.19 -24.94 -8.02
CA ASN A 166 2.00 -24.97 -6.79
C ASN A 166 3.52 -24.77 -7.00
N LEU A 167 4.06 -24.96 -8.20
CA LEU A 167 5.50 -24.86 -8.49
C LEU A 167 6.02 -23.41 -8.57
N LEU A 168 5.15 -22.43 -8.78
CA LEU A 168 5.53 -21.01 -8.86
C LEU A 168 5.69 -20.35 -7.48
N ASP A 169 5.22 -20.99 -6.41
CA ASP A 169 5.25 -20.38 -5.09
C ASP A 169 6.63 -20.45 -4.43
N GLN A 170 7.32 -21.59 -4.51
CA GLN A 170 8.65 -21.73 -3.91
C GLN A 170 9.70 -20.83 -4.56
N THR A 171 9.77 -20.83 -5.89
CA THR A 171 10.74 -20.02 -6.66
C THR A 171 10.58 -18.52 -6.41
N VAL A 172 9.33 -18.05 -6.27
CA VAL A 172 9.09 -16.66 -5.96
C VAL A 172 9.40 -16.36 -4.50
N VAL A 173 9.14 -17.26 -3.54
CA VAL A 173 9.60 -17.06 -2.15
C VAL A 173 11.12 -16.92 -2.09
N ASP A 174 11.85 -17.76 -2.82
CA ASP A 174 13.32 -17.68 -2.91
C ASP A 174 13.78 -16.39 -3.63
N GLN A 175 13.04 -15.94 -4.64
CA GLN A 175 13.28 -14.67 -5.31
C GLN A 175 13.03 -13.48 -4.36
N GLU A 176 11.98 -13.52 -3.56
CA GLU A 176 11.66 -12.46 -2.60
C GLU A 176 12.71 -12.32 -1.51
N LEU A 177 13.36 -13.42 -1.15
CA LEU A 177 14.46 -13.42 -0.19
C LEU A 177 15.79 -13.05 -0.84
N SER A 178 16.05 -13.47 -2.08
CA SER A 178 17.31 -13.15 -2.78
C SER A 178 17.36 -11.70 -3.27
N ASN A 179 16.21 -11.06 -3.48
CA ASN A 179 16.07 -9.62 -3.75
C ASN A 179 16.38 -8.73 -2.53
N SER A 180 17.00 -9.23 -1.46
CA SER A 180 17.57 -8.40 -0.40
C SER A 180 18.68 -9.19 0.29
N VAL A 181 19.86 -8.60 0.48
CA VAL A 181 20.94 -9.26 1.23
C VAL A 181 20.44 -9.67 2.62
N HIS A 182 19.56 -8.86 3.22
CA HIS A 182 18.85 -9.19 4.46
C HIS A 182 17.39 -8.67 4.41
N PRO A 183 16.41 -9.48 3.97
CA PRO A 183 15.01 -9.04 3.95
C PRO A 183 14.52 -8.73 5.37
N HIS A 184 13.71 -7.68 5.50
CA HIS A 184 13.14 -7.24 6.77
C HIS A 184 12.40 -8.38 7.48
N LYS A 185 12.50 -8.45 8.82
CA LYS A 185 11.94 -9.58 9.61
C LYS A 185 10.45 -9.84 9.33
N TRP A 186 9.68 -8.78 9.08
CA TRP A 186 8.25 -8.88 8.78
C TRP A 186 7.95 -9.54 7.43
N LEU A 187 8.83 -9.40 6.45
CA LEU A 187 8.70 -10.09 5.16
C LEU A 187 9.00 -11.57 5.35
N ARG A 188 10.09 -11.90 6.06
CA ARG A 188 10.49 -13.29 6.33
C ARG A 188 9.39 -14.09 7.01
N THR A 189 8.76 -13.54 8.05
CA THR A 189 7.70 -14.23 8.79
C THR A 189 6.43 -14.48 7.96
N ARG A 190 6.22 -13.71 6.88
CA ARG A 190 5.03 -13.78 6.01
C ARG A 190 5.24 -14.55 4.71
N CYS A 191 6.49 -14.84 4.33
CA CYS A 191 6.80 -15.64 3.14
C CYS A 191 6.41 -17.12 3.30
N TYR A 192 6.36 -17.63 4.54
CA TYR A 192 6.20 -19.05 4.84
C TYR A 192 4.98 -19.37 5.69
N ASN A 193 4.12 -18.39 5.95
CA ASN A 193 2.96 -18.59 6.79
C ASN A 193 1.68 -18.53 5.93
N PRO A 194 1.19 -19.70 5.45
CA PRO A 194 -0.05 -19.77 4.68
C PRO A 194 -1.29 -19.47 5.53
N ASP A 195 -1.18 -19.51 6.86
CA ASP A 195 -2.30 -19.39 7.79
C ASP A 195 -2.64 -17.92 8.08
N ILE A 196 -1.88 -16.97 7.54
CA ILE A 196 -2.15 -15.54 7.72
C ILE A 196 -3.19 -15.07 6.69
N PHE A 197 -4.36 -14.61 7.12
CA PHE A 197 -5.25 -13.83 6.26
C PHE A 197 -4.75 -12.38 6.20
N SER A 198 -4.18 -11.97 5.07
CA SER A 198 -3.62 -10.64 4.85
C SER A 198 -4.35 -9.94 3.71
N CYS A 199 -4.81 -8.71 3.88
CA CYS A 199 -5.50 -7.97 2.82
C CYS A 199 -5.25 -6.46 2.84
N LEU A 200 -5.48 -5.81 1.69
CA LEU A 200 -5.49 -4.36 1.54
C LEU A 200 -6.92 -3.89 1.36
N LEU A 201 -7.31 -2.82 2.06
CA LEU A 201 -8.56 -2.10 1.81
C LEU A 201 -8.29 -0.92 0.88
N LEU A 202 -8.94 -0.90 -0.27
CA LEU A 202 -8.72 0.09 -1.32
C LEU A 202 -10.05 0.69 -1.77
N GLU A 203 -10.02 1.95 -2.18
CA GLU A 203 -11.11 2.55 -2.96
C GLU A 203 -11.27 1.81 -4.29
N ARG A 204 -12.52 1.51 -4.66
CA ARG A 204 -12.84 0.93 -5.95
C ARG A 204 -12.80 2.01 -7.03
N LEU A 205 -11.81 1.93 -7.92
CA LEU A 205 -11.71 2.82 -9.08
C LEU A 205 -12.40 2.23 -10.30
N GLY A 206 -13.51 2.84 -10.73
CA GLY A 206 -14.23 2.51 -11.96
C GLY A 206 -14.80 1.08 -12.02
N GLU A 207 -15.58 0.80 -13.05
CA GLU A 207 -16.07 -0.56 -13.32
C GLU A 207 -15.22 -1.25 -14.40
N VAL A 208 -15.06 -0.60 -15.55
CA VAL A 208 -14.24 -1.04 -16.69
C VAL A 208 -13.94 0.19 -17.55
N LEU A 209 -12.69 0.46 -17.92
CA LEU A 209 -12.41 1.40 -19.01
C LEU A 209 -12.96 0.78 -20.30
N PRO A 210 -13.88 1.44 -21.05
CA PRO A 210 -14.50 0.85 -22.22
C PRO A 210 -13.41 0.37 -23.20
N ARG A 211 -13.26 -0.95 -23.33
CA ARG A 211 -12.32 -1.55 -24.27
C ARG A 211 -12.87 -1.34 -25.68
N GLY A 212 -12.17 -0.53 -26.49
CA GLY A 212 -12.38 -0.50 -27.94
C GLY A 212 -13.53 0.38 -28.45
N GLN A 213 -13.96 1.43 -27.74
CA GLN A 213 -14.67 2.53 -28.41
C GLN A 213 -13.68 3.60 -28.85
N GLU A 214 -13.54 3.78 -30.16
CA GLU A 214 -12.66 4.73 -30.87
C GLU A 214 -12.95 6.22 -30.61
N LYS A 215 -13.67 6.58 -29.55
CA LYS A 215 -13.88 7.98 -29.18
C LYS A 215 -13.61 8.19 -27.70
N TRP A 216 -12.35 7.97 -27.31
CA TRP A 216 -11.78 8.81 -26.28
C TRP A 216 -11.77 10.23 -26.83
N GLN A 217 -12.74 11.05 -26.41
CA GLN A 217 -12.69 12.47 -26.74
C GLN A 217 -11.38 13.03 -26.16
N GLU A 218 -10.55 13.62 -27.02
CA GLU A 218 -9.25 14.22 -26.70
C GLU A 218 -9.31 15.17 -25.49
N THR A 219 -10.49 15.68 -25.15
CA THR A 219 -10.77 16.49 -23.97
C THR A 219 -10.36 15.85 -22.64
N ASN A 220 -10.52 14.53 -22.45
CA ASN A 220 -10.14 13.90 -21.17
C ASN A 220 -8.63 13.59 -21.08
N ALA A 221 -7.99 13.23 -22.19
CA ALA A 221 -6.55 13.03 -22.22
C ALA A 221 -5.81 14.37 -22.09
N GLN A 222 -6.30 15.44 -22.73
CA GLN A 222 -5.78 16.80 -22.54
C GLN A 222 -6.07 17.33 -21.14
N ALA A 223 -7.19 17.00 -20.50
CA ALA A 223 -7.46 17.39 -19.11
C ALA A 223 -6.50 16.68 -18.13
N ILE A 224 -6.26 15.38 -18.30
CA ILE A 224 -5.29 14.63 -17.49
C ILE A 224 -3.87 15.13 -17.75
N HIS A 225 -3.48 15.35 -19.01
CA HIS A 225 -2.17 15.88 -19.37
C HIS A 225 -1.98 17.31 -18.84
N LYS A 226 -3.00 18.18 -18.96
CA LYS A 226 -2.98 19.54 -18.42
C LYS A 226 -2.86 19.53 -16.90
N TRP A 227 -3.61 18.69 -16.20
CA TRP A 227 -3.45 18.49 -14.75
C TRP A 227 -2.06 17.99 -14.37
N CYS A 228 -1.56 16.96 -15.07
CA CYS A 228 -0.24 16.40 -14.78
C CYS A 228 0.90 17.39 -15.06
N VAL A 229 0.77 18.27 -16.06
CA VAL A 229 1.79 19.25 -16.41
C VAL A 229 1.70 20.51 -15.55
N GLU A 230 0.50 21.07 -15.34
CA GLU A 230 0.33 22.31 -14.57
C GLU A 230 0.61 22.12 -13.07
N ASP A 231 0.25 20.97 -12.47
CA ASP A 231 0.57 20.69 -11.06
C ASP A 231 2.02 20.22 -10.87
N MET A 232 2.67 19.64 -11.89
CA MET A 232 4.11 19.36 -11.84
C MET A 232 4.95 20.64 -12.02
N GLU A 233 4.51 21.59 -12.85
CA GLU A 233 5.20 22.88 -13.01
C GLU A 233 5.16 23.72 -11.72
N LEU A 234 4.11 23.59 -10.91
CA LEU A 234 4.07 24.16 -9.55
C LEU A 234 5.01 23.46 -8.54
N ALA A 235 5.49 22.26 -8.86
CA ALA A 235 6.49 21.54 -8.07
C ALA A 235 7.93 21.74 -8.60
N VAL A 236 8.12 22.54 -9.66
CA VAL A 236 9.44 23.04 -10.07
C VAL A 236 9.81 24.15 -9.10
N TYR A 237 10.59 23.79 -8.08
CA TYR A 237 11.14 24.74 -7.12
C TYR A 237 12.01 25.77 -7.87
N PRO A 238 11.98 27.05 -7.47
CA PRO A 238 12.97 28.01 -7.95
C PRO A 238 14.35 27.43 -7.65
N GLU A 239 15.23 27.43 -8.66
CA GLU A 239 16.64 27.11 -8.49
C GLU A 239 17.16 27.94 -7.30
N ALA A 240 17.38 27.27 -6.17
CA ALA A 240 18.14 27.88 -5.10
C ALA A 240 19.54 28.04 -5.68
N GLU A 241 19.94 29.28 -5.93
CA GLU A 241 21.35 29.64 -6.16
C GLU A 241 22.13 29.13 -4.95
N GLU A 242 22.70 27.92 -5.06
CA GLU A 242 23.63 27.44 -4.07
C GLU A 242 24.85 28.37 -4.12
N PRO A 243 25.23 29.00 -2.99
CA PRO A 243 26.42 29.84 -2.97
C PRO A 243 27.62 28.97 -3.34
N GLU A 244 28.35 29.38 -4.38
CA GLU A 244 29.55 28.66 -4.80
C GLU A 244 30.47 28.45 -3.60
N PRO A 245 30.89 27.21 -3.31
CA PRO A 245 31.84 26.95 -2.25
C PRO A 245 33.16 27.64 -2.62
N SER A 246 33.51 28.68 -1.87
CA SER A 246 34.83 29.29 -1.95
C SER A 246 35.87 28.25 -1.53
N PHE A 247 36.45 27.56 -2.50
CA PHE A 247 37.62 26.72 -2.28
C PHE A 247 38.81 27.64 -1.97
N GLU A 248 39.12 27.82 -0.69
CA GLU A 248 40.45 28.25 -0.29
C GLU A 248 41.43 27.12 -0.62
N VAL A 249 42.18 27.31 -1.71
CA VAL A 249 43.34 26.49 -2.05
C VAL A 249 44.39 26.73 -0.96
N GLN A 250 44.46 25.83 0.03
CA GLN A 250 45.58 25.81 0.96
C GLN A 250 46.86 25.46 0.22
N ASP A 251 47.84 26.37 0.24
CA ASP A 251 49.16 26.16 -0.35
C ASP A 251 49.85 24.97 0.36
N PRO A 252 50.19 23.89 -0.38
CA PRO A 252 50.85 22.71 0.18
C PRO A 252 52.26 22.99 0.75
N ARG A 253 52.80 24.20 0.61
CA ARG A 253 54.10 24.58 1.17
C ARG A 253 54.08 24.92 2.66
N THR A 254 52.90 25.00 3.29
CA THR A 254 52.78 25.40 4.71
C THR A 254 52.88 24.23 5.70
N LEU A 255 52.91 22.97 5.25
CA LEU A 255 52.87 21.78 6.13
C LEU A 255 54.24 21.16 6.47
N LEU A 256 55.36 21.79 6.09
CA LEU A 256 56.70 21.21 6.28
C LEU A 256 57.52 21.79 7.45
N ASN A 257 57.01 22.75 8.23
CA ASN A 257 57.82 23.43 9.26
C ASN A 257 57.51 23.08 10.72
N ASN A 258 56.62 22.13 11.03
CA ASN A 258 56.21 21.83 12.42
C ASN A 258 56.60 20.44 12.94
N THR A 259 57.68 19.83 12.43
CA THR A 259 58.16 18.51 12.92
C THR A 259 59.61 18.52 13.40
N LEU A 260 60.12 19.64 13.89
CA LEU A 260 61.37 19.70 14.65
C LEU A 260 61.28 20.80 15.73
N ALA A 261 60.66 20.45 16.87
CA ALA A 261 60.87 21.09 18.17
C ALA A 261 60.44 20.11 19.28
#